data_AF-A0AAU0VFU7-F1
#
_entry.id   AF-A0AAU0VFU7-F1
#
_cell.length_a   1.000
_cell.length_b   1.000
_cell.length_c   1.000
_cell.angle_alpha   90.00
_cell.angle_beta   90.00
_cell.angle_gamma   90.00
#
_symmetry.space_group_name_H-M   'P 1'
#
loop_
_entity.id
_entity.type
_entity.pdbx_description
1 polymer ?
#
loop_
_entity_poly.entity_id
_entity_poly.type
_entity_poly.pdbx_seq_one_letter_code
_entity_poly.pdbx_strand_id
1 'polypeptide(L)'
;MTPDNSLVQAYLKAHPETQSAVNGTLLGNFTSGTALVTKHLAPLVEWVYARIAEKVGAADLNERQARMYIEELSVFARYNAQYLKAAATAVEGYCPELAHELRRNHLEEGGERGKVPAHYVLYTNALLSDLGLLVNGHVPARETETLVNLHQWMVGSHMSSLIAGAYYATEAVAIAETEILRDITNRYGELTGAGSGGELKALKYYYDLHLDEGHEAAQVGGMSVEAAHIEGLARFIKESELFHIDLPQALDGWLTIMEGMTHWWAQLADRATEMN
;
A
#
# COMPACT_ATOMS: atom_id res chain seq x y z
N MET A 1 5.67 13.92 -14.53
CA MET A 1 4.20 13.96 -14.39
C MET A 1 3.74 15.39 -14.55
N THR A 2 2.70 15.65 -15.34
CA THR A 2 1.98 16.94 -15.28
C THR A 2 0.79 16.78 -14.33
N PRO A 3 0.29 17.85 -13.69
CA PRO A 3 -0.95 17.80 -12.89
C PRO A 3 -2.13 17.16 -13.63
N ASP A 4 -2.12 17.20 -14.96
CA ASP A 4 -3.18 16.65 -15.82
C ASP A 4 -3.24 15.12 -15.86
N ASN A 5 -2.18 14.41 -15.45
CA ASN A 5 -2.11 12.94 -15.46
C ASN A 5 -2.12 12.30 -14.06
N SER A 6 -2.24 13.09 -12.99
CA SER A 6 -2.34 12.56 -11.63
C SER A 6 -3.78 12.14 -11.32
N LEU A 7 -3.97 10.90 -10.85
CA LEU A 7 -5.28 10.43 -10.38
C LEU A 7 -5.71 11.17 -9.09
N VAL A 8 -4.76 11.55 -8.24
CA VAL A 8 -5.05 12.35 -7.03
C VAL A 8 -5.55 13.73 -7.44
N GLN A 9 -4.84 14.44 -8.33
CA GLN A 9 -5.29 15.76 -8.80
C GLN A 9 -6.60 15.68 -9.58
N ALA A 10 -6.81 14.63 -10.37
CA ALA A 10 -8.07 14.38 -11.05
C ALA A 10 -9.22 14.19 -10.05
N TYR A 11 -9.01 13.44 -8.97
CA TYR A 11 -10.01 13.30 -7.89
C TYR A 11 -10.32 14.64 -7.24
N LEU A 12 -9.29 15.40 -6.83
CA LEU A 12 -9.47 16.69 -6.16
C LEU A 12 -10.25 17.67 -7.05
N LYS A 13 -9.96 17.71 -8.36
CA LYS A 13 -10.70 18.53 -9.32
C LYS A 13 -12.17 18.12 -9.46
N ALA A 14 -12.45 16.81 -9.36
CA ALA A 14 -13.81 16.27 -9.45
C ALA A 14 -14.60 16.42 -8.13
N HIS A 15 -13.92 16.61 -6.99
CA HIS A 15 -14.50 16.70 -5.64
C HIS A 15 -14.04 17.97 -4.93
N PRO A 16 -14.64 19.15 -5.25
CA PRO A 16 -14.22 20.44 -4.70
C PRO A 16 -14.26 20.51 -3.17
N GLU A 17 -15.15 19.78 -2.51
CA GLU A 17 -15.21 19.69 -1.05
C GLU A 17 -13.96 19.05 -0.47
N THR A 18 -13.47 17.96 -1.08
CA THR A 18 -12.22 17.30 -0.67
C THR A 18 -11.02 18.16 -1.03
N GLN A 19 -11.02 18.82 -2.18
CA GLN A 19 -9.98 19.79 -2.52
C GLN A 19 -9.91 20.94 -1.51
N SER A 20 -11.06 21.47 -1.10
CA SER A 20 -11.14 22.53 -0.08
C SER A 20 -10.64 22.03 1.28
N ALA A 21 -10.94 20.79 1.66
CA ALA A 21 -10.45 20.20 2.90
C ALA A 21 -8.93 20.00 2.86
N VAL A 22 -8.38 19.46 1.77
CA VAL A 22 -6.94 19.28 1.57
C VAL A 22 -6.20 20.62 1.63
N ASN A 23 -6.64 21.61 0.85
CA ASN A 23 -6.06 22.95 0.88
C ASN A 23 -6.20 23.59 2.26
N GLY A 24 -7.37 23.44 2.89
CA GLY A 24 -7.63 23.92 4.23
C GLY A 24 -6.67 23.33 5.26
N THR A 25 -6.42 22.01 5.21
CA THR A 25 -5.49 21.33 6.11
C THR A 25 -4.07 21.79 5.89
N LEU A 26 -3.60 21.86 4.64
CA LEU A 26 -2.24 22.35 4.31
C LEU A 26 -2.01 23.80 4.77
N LEU A 27 -3.07 24.62 4.77
CA LEU A 27 -3.03 25.99 5.28
C LEU A 27 -3.31 26.12 6.79
N GLY A 28 -3.55 25.01 7.50
CA GLY A 28 -3.87 24.99 8.93
C GLY A 28 -5.28 25.46 9.30
N ASN A 29 -6.18 25.62 8.32
CA ASN A 29 -7.56 26.08 8.50
C ASN A 29 -8.56 24.93 8.72
N PHE A 30 -8.23 23.71 8.29
CA PHE A 30 -9.02 22.50 8.54
C PHE A 30 -8.25 21.61 9.51
N THR A 31 -8.81 21.40 10.71
CA THR A 31 -8.09 20.76 11.83
C THR A 31 -8.70 19.43 12.27
N SER A 32 -9.80 18.98 11.63
CA SER A 32 -10.44 17.73 12.00
C SER A 32 -9.75 16.54 11.32
N GLY A 33 -8.81 15.90 12.02
CA GLY A 33 -8.16 14.68 11.56
C GLY A 33 -9.14 13.56 11.18
N THR A 34 -10.17 13.34 11.99
CA THR A 34 -11.22 12.34 11.70
C THR A 34 -11.98 12.62 10.41
N ALA A 35 -12.37 13.88 10.17
CA ALA A 35 -13.06 14.23 8.95
C ALA A 35 -12.11 14.16 7.74
N LEU A 36 -10.84 14.57 7.90
CA LEU A 36 -9.81 14.42 6.87
C LEU A 36 -9.72 12.97 6.41
N VAL A 37 -9.54 12.03 7.35
CA VAL A 37 -9.41 10.61 7.03
C VAL A 37 -10.69 10.04 6.43
N THR A 38 -11.80 10.13 7.15
CA THR A 38 -13.02 9.35 6.81
C THR A 38 -13.84 9.94 5.67
N LYS A 39 -13.86 11.27 5.52
CA LYS A 39 -14.69 11.93 4.51
C LYS A 39 -13.92 12.32 3.25
N HIS A 40 -12.60 12.39 3.32
CA HIS A 40 -11.79 12.94 2.24
C HIS A 40 -10.72 11.96 1.75
N LEU A 41 -9.85 11.44 2.62
CA LEU A 41 -8.74 10.58 2.20
C LEU A 41 -9.20 9.16 1.83
N ALA A 42 -10.03 8.52 2.64
CA ALA A 42 -10.51 7.16 2.32
C ALA A 42 -11.32 7.09 1.01
N PRO A 43 -12.30 7.99 0.75
CA PRO A 43 -12.99 8.01 -0.54
C PRO A 43 -12.09 8.36 -1.74
N LEU A 44 -11.00 9.12 -1.51
CA LEU A 44 -9.99 9.38 -2.54
C LEU A 44 -9.28 8.08 -2.92
N VAL A 45 -8.82 7.30 -1.93
CA VAL A 45 -8.14 6.02 -2.16
C VAL A 45 -9.02 5.07 -2.94
N GLU A 46 -10.27 4.88 -2.51
CA GLU A 46 -11.25 4.03 -3.20
C GLU A 46 -11.40 4.41 -4.68
N TRP A 47 -11.58 5.71 -4.94
CA TRP A 47 -11.77 6.22 -6.31
C TRP A 47 -10.53 6.05 -7.19
N VAL A 48 -9.34 6.26 -6.61
CA VAL A 48 -8.06 6.16 -7.31
C VAL A 48 -7.74 4.71 -7.63
N TYR A 49 -7.82 3.82 -6.65
CA TYR A 49 -7.48 2.41 -6.85
C TYR A 49 -8.51 1.67 -7.72
N ALA A 50 -9.78 2.08 -7.72
CA ALA A 50 -10.74 1.60 -8.71
C ALA A 50 -10.28 1.89 -10.16
N ARG A 51 -9.74 3.09 -10.42
CA ARG A 51 -9.21 3.46 -11.75
C ARG A 51 -7.90 2.77 -12.08
N ILE A 52 -7.06 2.53 -11.09
CA ILE A 52 -5.85 1.71 -11.27
C ILE A 52 -6.28 0.30 -11.68
N ALA A 53 -7.22 -0.32 -10.97
CA ALA A 53 -7.75 -1.64 -11.31
C ALA A 53 -8.34 -1.69 -12.73
N GLU A 54 -9.14 -0.69 -13.12
CA GLU A 54 -9.67 -0.54 -14.48
C GLU A 54 -8.54 -0.41 -15.53
N LYS A 55 -7.51 0.40 -15.27
CA LYS A 55 -6.38 0.60 -16.19
C LYS A 55 -5.51 -0.65 -16.32
N VAL A 56 -5.29 -1.36 -15.21
CA VAL A 56 -4.56 -2.63 -15.19
C VAL A 56 -5.32 -3.69 -15.97
N GLY A 57 -6.66 -3.75 -15.81
CA GLY A 57 -7.52 -4.65 -16.57
C GLY A 57 -7.06 -6.10 -16.46
N ALA A 58 -6.96 -6.62 -15.23
CA ALA A 58 -6.32 -7.91 -14.95
C ALA A 58 -6.80 -9.05 -15.86
N ALA A 59 -8.10 -9.12 -16.17
CA ALA A 59 -8.68 -10.14 -17.05
C ALA A 59 -8.14 -10.12 -18.51
N ASP A 60 -7.67 -8.97 -18.99
CA ASP A 60 -7.21 -8.76 -20.36
C ASP A 60 -5.69 -8.93 -20.52
N LEU A 61 -4.96 -9.10 -19.41
CA LEU A 61 -3.52 -9.28 -19.45
C LEU A 61 -3.14 -10.57 -20.19
N ASN A 62 -2.04 -10.49 -20.94
CA ASN A 62 -1.31 -11.66 -21.43
C ASN A 62 -0.28 -12.13 -20.39
N GLU A 63 0.33 -13.30 -20.63
CA GLU A 63 1.22 -13.95 -19.66
C GLU A 63 2.42 -13.05 -19.28
N ARG A 64 3.01 -12.37 -20.27
CA ARG A 64 4.17 -11.49 -20.06
C ARG A 64 3.81 -10.27 -19.22
N GLN A 65 2.63 -9.68 -19.45
CA GLN A 65 2.17 -8.52 -18.71
C GLN A 65 1.83 -8.88 -17.27
N ALA A 66 1.07 -9.96 -17.06
CA ALA A 66 0.73 -10.43 -15.72
C ALA A 66 1.98 -10.78 -14.91
N ARG A 67 2.95 -11.46 -15.54
CA ARG A 67 4.25 -11.73 -14.92
C ARG A 67 5.00 -10.45 -14.52
N MET A 68 5.05 -9.45 -15.40
CA MET A 68 5.74 -8.19 -15.11
C MET A 68 5.14 -7.50 -13.89
N TYR A 69 3.81 -7.41 -13.81
CA TYR A 69 3.16 -6.85 -12.61
C TYR A 69 3.53 -7.64 -11.36
N ILE A 70 3.40 -8.97 -11.37
CA ILE A 70 3.72 -9.82 -10.21
C ILE A 70 5.18 -9.61 -9.75
N GLU A 71 6.11 -9.56 -10.71
CA GLU A 71 7.53 -9.30 -10.44
C GLU A 71 7.74 -7.92 -9.80
N GLU A 72 7.15 -6.86 -10.34
CA GLU A 72 7.31 -5.49 -9.82
C GLU A 72 6.60 -5.27 -8.47
N LEU A 73 5.39 -5.78 -8.28
CA LEU A 73 4.67 -5.70 -6.99
C LEU A 73 5.40 -6.45 -5.87
N SER A 74 6.08 -7.56 -6.19
CA SER A 74 6.87 -8.31 -5.20
C SER A 74 8.02 -7.50 -4.58
N VAL A 75 8.48 -6.43 -5.26
CA VAL A 75 9.61 -5.62 -4.83
C VAL A 75 9.25 -4.81 -3.60
N PHE A 76 8.06 -4.21 -3.53
CA PHE A 76 7.68 -3.41 -2.36
C PHE A 76 7.58 -4.29 -1.10
N ALA A 77 6.89 -5.44 -1.21
CA ALA A 77 6.77 -6.41 -0.13
C ALA A 77 8.14 -6.86 0.43
N ARG A 78 9.17 -6.95 -0.43
CA ARG A 78 10.55 -7.28 -0.03
C ARG A 78 11.14 -6.28 0.98
N TYR A 79 10.81 -5.00 0.85
CA TYR A 79 11.41 -3.91 1.63
C TYR A 79 10.48 -3.34 2.70
N ASN A 80 9.16 -3.58 2.61
CA ASN A 80 8.15 -2.98 3.49
C ASN A 80 8.50 -3.11 4.98
N ALA A 81 8.83 -4.32 5.44
CA ALA A 81 9.21 -4.56 6.83
C ALA A 81 10.44 -3.72 7.26
N GLN A 82 11.44 -3.54 6.39
CA GLN A 82 12.61 -2.72 6.71
C GLN A 82 12.25 -1.23 6.81
N TYR A 83 11.36 -0.76 5.94
CA TYR A 83 10.88 0.62 5.97
C TYR A 83 10.09 0.88 7.26
N LEU A 84 9.16 0.01 7.64
CA LEU A 84 8.41 0.09 8.89
C LEU A 84 9.33 0.20 10.11
N LYS A 85 10.39 -0.62 10.16
CA LYS A 85 11.41 -0.55 11.21
C LYS A 85 12.12 0.81 11.24
N ALA A 86 12.55 1.30 10.07
CA ALA A 86 13.24 2.59 9.97
C ALA A 86 12.32 3.75 10.38
N ALA A 87 11.06 3.72 9.95
CA ALA A 87 10.04 4.69 10.34
C ALA A 87 9.81 4.69 11.86
N ALA A 88 9.70 3.51 12.47
CA ALA A 88 9.54 3.39 13.91
C ALA A 88 10.71 4.04 14.67
N THR A 89 11.96 3.80 14.24
CA THR A 89 13.14 4.44 14.82
C THR A 89 13.13 5.95 14.60
N ALA A 90 12.71 6.43 13.43
CA ALA A 90 12.69 7.86 13.13
C ALA A 90 11.68 8.65 14.00
N VAL A 91 10.59 8.02 14.44
CA VAL A 91 9.53 8.70 15.19
C VAL A 91 9.55 8.43 16.69
N GLU A 92 10.37 7.48 17.19
CA GLU A 92 10.31 7.01 18.59
C GLU A 92 10.53 8.09 19.64
N GLY A 93 11.37 9.07 19.35
CA GLY A 93 11.65 10.18 20.26
C GLY A 93 10.56 11.26 20.26
N TYR A 94 9.68 11.26 19.26
CA TYR A 94 8.63 12.26 19.07
C TYR A 94 7.25 11.70 19.44
N CYS A 95 6.89 10.54 18.90
CA CYS A 95 5.63 9.85 19.17
C CYS A 95 5.92 8.35 19.41
N PRO A 96 6.19 7.96 20.67
CA PRO A 96 6.47 6.57 21.05
C PRO A 96 5.35 5.59 20.69
N GLU A 97 4.11 6.04 20.72
CA GLU A 97 2.91 5.27 20.36
C GLU A 97 2.90 4.94 18.86
N LEU A 98 3.22 5.92 18.00
CA LEU A 98 3.36 5.68 16.55
C LEU A 98 4.52 4.72 16.28
N ALA A 99 5.64 4.90 16.97
CA ALA A 99 6.77 3.97 16.86
C ALA A 99 6.41 2.55 17.32
N HIS A 100 5.56 2.41 18.34
CA HIS A 100 5.05 1.11 18.77
C HIS A 100 4.19 0.47 17.68
N GLU A 101 3.27 1.23 17.08
CA GLU A 101 2.41 0.72 16.00
C GLU A 101 3.23 0.28 14.77
N LEU A 102 4.18 1.11 14.34
CA LEU A 102 5.08 0.76 13.23
C LEU A 102 5.96 -0.46 13.54
N ARG A 103 6.37 -0.66 14.80
CA ARG A 103 7.07 -1.88 15.23
C ARG A 103 6.17 -3.10 15.21
N ARG A 104 4.90 -2.97 15.58
CA ARG A 104 3.90 -4.05 15.47
C ARG A 104 3.79 -4.48 14.00
N ASN A 105 3.53 -3.55 13.08
CA ASN A 105 3.47 -3.84 11.64
C ASN A 105 4.78 -4.45 11.15
N HIS A 106 5.94 -3.93 11.56
CA HIS A 106 7.24 -4.52 11.19
C HIS A 106 7.38 -6.00 11.59
N LEU A 107 6.92 -6.38 12.79
CA LEU A 107 7.01 -7.76 13.26
C LEU A 107 6.01 -8.68 12.54
N GLU A 108 4.86 -8.14 12.15
CA GLU A 108 3.86 -8.85 11.35
C GLU A 108 4.40 -9.09 9.92
N GLU A 109 4.76 -8.02 9.22
CA GLU A 109 5.31 -8.04 7.86
C GLU A 109 6.65 -8.79 7.76
N GLY A 110 7.53 -8.59 8.74
CA GLY A 110 8.86 -9.17 8.83
C GLY A 110 8.87 -10.62 9.35
N GLY A 111 7.71 -11.13 9.76
CA GLY A 111 7.53 -12.46 10.29
C GLY A 111 7.80 -12.55 11.79
N GLU A 112 6.94 -13.29 12.49
CA GLU A 112 7.12 -13.59 13.89
C GLU A 112 8.02 -14.82 14.07
N ARG A 113 9.11 -14.64 14.84
CA ARG A 113 10.10 -15.70 15.08
C ARG A 113 9.44 -16.97 15.62
N GLY A 114 9.49 -18.04 14.81
CA GLY A 114 8.99 -19.37 15.17
C GLY A 114 7.48 -19.54 15.04
N LYS A 115 6.75 -18.58 14.46
CA LYS A 115 5.32 -18.71 14.19
C LYS A 115 5.00 -18.53 12.70
N VAL A 116 5.13 -17.32 12.17
CA VAL A 116 4.71 -16.97 10.82
C VAL A 116 5.91 -16.39 10.06
N PRO A 117 6.28 -16.92 8.87
CA PRO A 117 7.29 -16.32 8.02
C PRO A 117 6.92 -14.89 7.61
N ALA A 118 7.90 -14.08 7.22
CA ALA A 118 7.64 -12.75 6.65
C ALA A 118 6.65 -12.82 5.48
N HIS A 119 5.82 -11.79 5.32
CA HIS A 119 4.81 -11.72 4.27
C HIS A 119 5.44 -11.88 2.87
N TYR A 120 6.60 -11.28 2.63
CA TYR A 120 7.37 -11.50 1.40
C TYR A 120 7.77 -12.96 1.19
N VAL A 121 8.16 -13.67 2.24
CA VAL A 121 8.52 -15.11 2.15
C VAL A 121 7.29 -15.95 1.87
N LEU A 122 6.16 -15.67 2.54
CA LEU A 122 4.88 -16.33 2.25
C LEU A 122 4.47 -16.12 0.79
N TYR A 123 4.51 -14.87 0.32
CA TYR A 123 4.12 -14.51 -1.03
C TYR A 123 5.01 -15.17 -2.10
N THR A 124 6.33 -15.02 -1.98
CA THR A 124 7.25 -15.60 -2.98
C THR A 124 7.23 -17.13 -3.00
N ASN A 125 7.05 -17.78 -1.85
CA ASN A 125 6.86 -19.22 -1.79
C ASN A 125 5.54 -19.63 -2.45
N ALA A 126 4.46 -18.88 -2.24
CA ALA A 126 3.16 -19.13 -2.86
C ALA A 126 3.21 -18.99 -4.39
N LEU A 127 3.87 -17.95 -4.89
CA LEU A 127 4.12 -17.77 -6.33
C LEU A 127 4.90 -18.94 -6.92
N LEU A 128 5.94 -19.40 -6.23
CA LEU A 128 6.75 -20.52 -6.71
C LEU A 128 6.00 -21.85 -6.64
N SER A 129 5.21 -22.09 -5.58
CA SER A 129 4.50 -23.35 -5.39
C SER A 129 3.31 -23.50 -6.33
N ASP A 130 2.51 -22.44 -6.47
CA ASP A 130 1.24 -22.51 -7.19
C ASP A 130 1.41 -22.15 -8.67
N LEU A 131 2.29 -21.19 -8.99
CA LEU A 131 2.46 -20.66 -10.34
C LEU A 131 3.79 -21.05 -10.99
N GLY A 132 4.69 -21.72 -10.25
CA GLY A 132 6.05 -21.99 -10.73
C GLY A 132 6.86 -20.72 -11.01
N LEU A 133 6.45 -19.57 -10.48
CA LEU A 133 7.00 -18.27 -10.81
C LEU A 133 8.04 -17.83 -9.76
N LEU A 134 9.31 -17.77 -10.19
CA LEU A 134 10.40 -17.29 -9.35
C LEU A 134 10.56 -15.77 -9.49
N VAL A 135 10.19 -15.03 -8.44
CA VAL A 135 10.41 -13.57 -8.34
C VAL A 135 11.58 -13.19 -7.42
N ASN A 136 12.15 -14.15 -6.69
CA ASN A 136 13.28 -13.91 -5.80
C ASN A 136 14.50 -13.46 -6.62
N GLY A 137 15.10 -12.33 -6.22
CA GLY A 137 16.22 -11.75 -6.96
C GLY A 137 15.80 -10.91 -8.17
N HIS A 138 14.50 -10.72 -8.41
CA HIS A 138 14.02 -9.78 -9.42
C HIS A 138 14.66 -8.39 -9.20
N VAL A 139 15.20 -7.85 -10.28
CA VAL A 139 15.79 -6.51 -10.34
C VAL A 139 14.68 -5.57 -10.80
N PRO A 140 14.25 -4.61 -9.97
CA PRO A 140 13.11 -3.76 -10.29
C PRO A 140 13.35 -2.93 -11.55
N ALA A 141 12.26 -2.63 -12.26
CA ALA A 141 12.27 -1.56 -13.24
C ALA A 141 12.50 -0.19 -12.58
N ARG A 142 12.88 0.80 -13.40
CA ARG A 142 13.29 2.13 -12.92
C ARG A 142 12.19 2.86 -12.14
N GLU A 143 10.93 2.73 -12.55
CA GLU A 143 9.78 3.30 -11.84
C GLU A 143 9.58 2.66 -10.47
N THR A 144 9.74 1.34 -10.34
CA THR A 144 9.64 0.63 -9.07
C THR A 144 10.82 1.00 -8.16
N GLU A 145 12.04 1.09 -8.72
CA GLU A 145 13.21 1.62 -8.01
C GLU A 145 12.97 3.06 -7.51
N THR A 146 12.29 3.88 -8.31
CA THR A 146 11.93 5.26 -7.91
C THR A 146 10.97 5.26 -6.72
N LEU A 147 9.94 4.40 -6.72
CA LEU A 147 9.01 4.25 -5.60
C LEU A 147 9.71 3.74 -4.32
N VAL A 148 10.59 2.76 -4.46
CA VAL A 148 11.44 2.23 -3.37
C VAL A 148 12.32 3.33 -2.78
N ASN A 149 12.96 4.15 -3.62
CA ASN A 149 13.78 5.28 -3.16
C ASN A 149 12.94 6.37 -2.49
N LEU A 150 11.71 6.62 -2.96
CA LEU A 150 10.80 7.55 -2.32
C LEU A 150 10.52 7.12 -0.87
N HIS A 151 10.20 5.85 -0.64
CA HIS A 151 10.02 5.31 0.71
C HIS A 151 11.28 5.44 1.57
N GLN A 152 12.46 5.18 0.98
CA GLN A 152 13.74 5.34 1.67
C GLN A 152 14.01 6.78 2.11
N TRP A 153 13.66 7.78 1.30
CA TRP A 153 13.76 9.20 1.68
C TRP A 153 12.75 9.57 2.76
N MET A 154 11.54 9.04 2.67
CA MET A 154 10.46 9.28 3.62
C MET A 154 10.82 8.80 5.03
N VAL A 155 11.32 7.58 5.18
CA VAL A 155 11.78 7.07 6.49
C VAL A 155 13.03 7.78 7.01
N GLY A 156 13.78 8.44 6.13
CA GLY A 156 14.94 9.26 6.51
C GLY A 156 14.59 10.69 6.91
N SER A 157 13.30 11.07 6.84
CA SER A 157 12.86 12.41 7.22
C SER A 157 12.96 12.64 8.73
N HIS A 158 13.28 13.87 9.12
CA HIS A 158 13.23 14.32 10.52
C HIS A 158 11.82 14.77 10.95
N MET A 159 10.85 14.77 10.02
CA MET A 159 9.48 15.23 10.25
C MET A 159 8.58 14.03 10.58
N SER A 160 8.38 13.74 11.86
CA SER A 160 7.62 12.56 12.31
C SER A 160 6.15 12.57 11.87
N SER A 161 5.51 13.75 11.81
CA SER A 161 4.13 13.88 11.32
C SER A 161 4.01 13.51 9.84
N LEU A 162 5.00 13.90 9.04
CA LEU A 162 5.09 13.52 7.63
C LEU A 162 5.30 12.01 7.45
N ILE A 163 6.07 11.35 8.32
CA ILE A 163 6.18 9.88 8.35
C ILE A 163 4.82 9.25 8.71
N ALA A 164 4.10 9.78 9.69
CA ALA A 164 2.80 9.26 10.10
C ALA A 164 1.79 9.24 8.92
N GLY A 165 1.69 10.36 8.20
CA GLY A 165 0.80 10.44 7.04
C GLY A 165 1.24 9.59 5.86
N ALA A 166 2.55 9.50 5.62
CA ALA A 166 3.10 8.67 4.56
C ALA A 166 2.82 7.18 4.75
N TYR A 167 3.00 6.65 5.96
CA TYR A 167 2.68 5.25 6.24
C TYR A 167 1.19 5.00 6.36
N TYR A 168 0.42 5.99 6.81
CA TYR A 168 -1.02 5.87 6.67
C TYR A 168 -1.41 5.72 5.18
N ALA A 169 -0.75 6.41 4.23
CA ALA A 169 -1.02 6.23 2.81
C ALA A 169 -0.70 4.80 2.32
N THR A 170 0.42 4.21 2.76
CA THR A 170 0.77 2.83 2.35
C THR A 170 -0.24 1.81 2.87
N GLU A 171 -0.71 1.95 4.11
CA GLU A 171 -1.72 1.02 4.64
C GLU A 171 -3.10 1.28 4.03
N ALA A 172 -3.48 2.55 3.83
CA ALA A 172 -4.81 2.92 3.31
C ALA A 172 -5.13 2.27 1.97
N VAL A 173 -4.12 1.96 1.17
CA VAL A 173 -4.27 1.34 -0.15
C VAL A 173 -4.12 -0.18 -0.12
N ALA A 174 -3.66 -0.77 0.98
CA ALA A 174 -3.17 -2.15 1.03
C ALA A 174 -4.24 -3.19 0.66
N ILE A 175 -5.49 -2.99 1.10
CA ILE A 175 -6.62 -3.84 0.70
C ILE A 175 -6.82 -3.81 -0.82
N ALA A 176 -6.98 -2.62 -1.40
CA ALA A 176 -7.25 -2.48 -2.83
C ALA A 176 -6.07 -2.94 -3.69
N GLU A 177 -4.84 -2.69 -3.26
CA GLU A 177 -3.63 -3.18 -3.92
C GLU A 177 -3.54 -4.70 -3.89
N THR A 178 -3.86 -5.32 -2.75
CA THR A 178 -3.89 -6.78 -2.59
C THR A 178 -4.96 -7.42 -3.45
N GLU A 179 -6.13 -6.79 -3.62
CA GLU A 179 -7.17 -7.25 -4.53
C GLU A 179 -6.72 -7.22 -6.00
N ILE A 180 -6.08 -6.13 -6.43
CA ILE A 180 -5.51 -6.03 -7.79
C ILE A 180 -4.46 -7.13 -7.99
N LEU A 181 -3.56 -7.33 -7.02
CA LEU A 181 -2.53 -8.36 -7.08
C LEU A 181 -3.11 -9.77 -7.17
N ARG A 182 -4.14 -10.07 -6.35
CA ARG A 182 -4.89 -11.33 -6.41
C ARG A 182 -5.42 -11.59 -7.81
N ASP A 183 -6.09 -10.60 -8.40
CA ASP A 183 -6.70 -10.73 -9.71
C ASP A 183 -5.66 -10.94 -10.82
N ILE A 184 -4.50 -10.28 -10.73
CA ILE A 184 -3.35 -10.51 -11.62
C ILE A 184 -2.78 -11.93 -11.46
N THR A 185 -2.60 -12.41 -10.23
CA THR A 185 -2.08 -13.78 -10.00
C THR A 185 -3.07 -14.86 -10.45
N ASN A 186 -4.38 -14.65 -10.27
CA ASN A 186 -5.42 -15.52 -10.81
C ASN A 186 -5.33 -15.56 -12.34
N ARG A 187 -5.22 -14.39 -12.98
CA ARG A 187 -5.06 -14.33 -14.44
C ARG A 187 -3.83 -15.09 -14.91
N TYR A 188 -2.69 -14.90 -14.27
CA TYR A 188 -1.47 -15.61 -14.63
C TYR A 188 -1.62 -17.13 -14.49
N GLY A 189 -2.30 -17.58 -13.43
CA GLY A 189 -2.62 -18.99 -13.23
C GLY A 189 -3.53 -19.56 -14.32
N GLU A 190 -4.55 -18.82 -14.76
CA GLU A 190 -5.40 -19.22 -15.89
C GLU A 190 -4.60 -19.37 -17.19
N LEU A 191 -3.73 -18.39 -17.48
CA LEU A 191 -2.92 -18.36 -18.70
C LEU A 191 -1.87 -19.48 -18.75
N THR A 192 -1.35 -19.90 -17.60
CA THR A 192 -0.31 -20.93 -17.49
C THR A 192 -0.87 -22.34 -17.21
N GLY A 193 -2.19 -22.46 -17.01
CA GLY A 193 -2.85 -23.74 -16.71
C GLY A 193 -2.71 -24.20 -15.26
N ALA A 194 -2.29 -23.32 -14.35
CA ALA A 194 -2.22 -23.58 -12.90
C ALA A 194 -3.59 -23.44 -12.19
N GLY A 195 -4.56 -22.75 -12.81
CA GLY A 195 -5.89 -22.51 -12.26
C GLY A 195 -6.04 -21.12 -11.63
N SER A 196 -7.11 -20.90 -10.86
CA SER A 196 -7.41 -19.62 -10.23
C SER A 196 -8.03 -19.77 -8.83
N GLY A 197 -7.97 -18.71 -8.02
CA GLY A 197 -8.66 -18.62 -6.73
C GLY A 197 -8.30 -19.78 -5.80
N GLY A 198 -9.27 -20.60 -5.44
CA GLY A 198 -9.08 -21.73 -4.52
C GLY A 198 -8.19 -22.87 -5.06
N GLU A 199 -7.89 -22.89 -6.36
CA GLU A 199 -6.95 -23.84 -6.96
C GLU A 199 -5.49 -23.48 -6.61
N LEU A 200 -5.22 -22.18 -6.43
CA LEU A 200 -3.93 -21.63 -6.01
C LEU A 200 -3.87 -21.59 -4.48
N LYS A 201 -3.69 -22.74 -3.84
CA LYS A 201 -3.87 -22.91 -2.38
C LYS A 201 -2.97 -22.04 -1.52
N ALA A 202 -1.69 -21.91 -1.88
CA ALA A 202 -0.75 -21.10 -1.11
C ALA A 202 -1.00 -19.61 -1.32
N LEU A 203 -1.36 -19.20 -2.54
CA LEU A 203 -1.76 -17.83 -2.84
C LEU A 203 -3.09 -17.48 -2.15
N LYS A 204 -4.05 -18.41 -2.14
CA LYS A 204 -5.30 -18.24 -1.39
C LYS A 204 -5.02 -18.01 0.09
N TYR A 205 -4.16 -18.82 0.71
CA TYR A 205 -3.78 -18.59 2.11
C TYR A 205 -3.17 -17.19 2.33
N TYR A 206 -2.26 -16.77 1.44
CA TYR A 206 -1.68 -15.44 1.49
C TYR A 206 -2.74 -14.33 1.36
N TYR A 207 -3.69 -14.43 0.43
CA TYR A 207 -4.72 -13.40 0.27
C TYR A 207 -5.76 -13.42 1.38
N ASP A 208 -6.16 -14.59 1.88
CA ASP A 208 -7.05 -14.71 3.02
C ASP A 208 -6.43 -14.06 4.27
N LEU A 209 -5.12 -14.21 4.50
CA LEU A 209 -4.42 -13.53 5.60
C LEU A 209 -4.66 -12.00 5.59
N HIS A 210 -4.60 -11.38 4.41
CA HIS A 210 -4.67 -9.92 4.26
C HIS A 210 -6.11 -9.40 4.13
N LEU A 211 -7.01 -10.19 3.53
CA LEU A 211 -8.36 -9.76 3.14
C LEU A 211 -9.49 -10.36 3.97
N ASP A 212 -9.28 -11.50 4.66
CA ASP A 212 -10.32 -12.18 5.43
C ASP A 212 -10.29 -11.78 6.92
N GLU A 213 -11.38 -11.20 7.39
CA GLU A 213 -11.59 -10.82 8.80
C GLU A 213 -11.72 -12.05 9.73
N GLY A 214 -12.03 -13.22 9.18
CA GLY A 214 -12.16 -14.49 9.90
C GLY A 214 -10.87 -15.32 9.96
N HIS A 215 -9.77 -14.85 9.36
CA HIS A 215 -8.51 -15.59 9.31
C HIS A 215 -7.90 -15.76 10.70
N GLU A 216 -7.21 -16.88 10.97
CA GLU A 216 -6.60 -17.16 12.28
C GLU A 216 -5.52 -16.16 12.71
N ALA A 217 -4.98 -15.42 11.73
CA ALA A 217 -3.98 -14.37 11.95
C ALA A 217 -4.61 -13.00 12.26
N ALA A 218 -5.93 -12.83 12.12
CA ALA A 218 -6.61 -11.60 12.47
C ALA A 218 -6.51 -11.34 13.99
N GLN A 219 -5.69 -10.37 14.39
CA GLN A 219 -5.45 -10.05 15.80
C GLN A 219 -6.53 -9.17 16.41
N VAL A 220 -7.26 -8.41 15.56
CA VAL A 220 -8.35 -7.52 15.95
C VAL A 220 -9.67 -8.14 15.51
N GLY A 221 -10.56 -8.45 16.45
CA GLY A 221 -11.82 -9.11 16.14
C GLY A 221 -12.68 -8.29 15.17
N GLY A 222 -13.05 -8.90 14.04
CA GLY A 222 -13.86 -8.27 12.99
C GLY A 222 -13.07 -7.39 12.02
N MET A 223 -11.75 -7.57 11.92
CA MET A 223 -10.89 -6.90 10.94
C MET A 223 -9.87 -7.89 10.37
N SER A 224 -9.61 -7.85 9.07
CA SER A 224 -8.45 -8.52 8.48
C SER A 224 -7.15 -7.87 8.97
N VAL A 225 -6.00 -8.50 8.69
CA VAL A 225 -4.67 -7.92 8.97
C VAL A 225 -4.56 -6.50 8.40
N GLU A 226 -4.93 -6.31 7.13
CA GLU A 226 -4.83 -5.01 6.48
C GLU A 226 -5.82 -3.98 7.06
N ALA A 227 -7.05 -4.39 7.38
CA ALA A 227 -8.02 -3.49 8.01
C ALA A 227 -7.53 -3.02 9.39
N ALA A 228 -6.87 -3.89 10.16
CA ALA A 228 -6.26 -3.54 11.44
C ALA A 228 -5.07 -2.58 11.25
N HIS A 229 -4.23 -2.79 10.23
CA HIS A 229 -3.13 -1.87 9.90
C HIS A 229 -3.62 -0.47 9.51
N ILE A 230 -4.64 -0.41 8.65
CA ILE A 230 -5.28 0.84 8.23
C ILE A 230 -5.77 1.60 9.45
N GLU A 231 -6.56 0.98 10.32
CA GLU A 231 -7.10 1.66 11.49
C GLU A 231 -6.00 2.06 12.48
N GLY A 232 -5.00 1.19 12.69
CA GLY A 232 -3.85 1.41 13.57
C GLY A 232 -3.09 2.69 13.22
N LEU A 233 -2.79 2.92 11.94
CA LEU A 233 -2.11 4.14 11.51
C LEU A 233 -3.04 5.34 11.30
N ALA A 234 -4.26 5.11 10.79
CA ALA A 234 -5.25 6.17 10.62
C ALA A 234 -5.54 6.90 11.93
N ARG A 235 -5.53 6.16 13.06
CA ARG A 235 -5.76 6.70 14.39
C ARG A 235 -4.87 7.91 14.72
N PHE A 236 -3.59 7.89 14.33
CA PHE A 236 -2.67 9.00 14.61
C PHE A 236 -3.04 10.28 13.88
N ILE A 237 -3.68 10.16 12.71
CA ILE A 237 -4.22 11.30 11.97
C ILE A 237 -5.58 11.70 12.55
N LYS A 238 -6.47 10.74 12.84
CA LYS A 238 -7.80 11.00 13.40
C LYS A 238 -7.73 11.73 14.76
N GLU A 239 -6.82 11.28 15.62
CA GLU A 239 -6.56 11.78 16.98
C GLU A 239 -5.30 12.67 17.01
N SER A 240 -5.08 13.47 15.96
CA SER A 240 -3.84 14.26 15.79
C SER A 240 -3.52 15.19 16.97
N GLU A 241 -4.53 15.76 17.63
CA GLU A 241 -4.33 16.58 18.82
C GLU A 241 -3.78 15.79 20.01
N LEU A 242 -4.21 14.53 20.19
CA LEU A 242 -3.75 13.65 21.26
C LEU A 242 -2.30 13.23 21.05
N PHE A 243 -1.95 12.88 19.81
CA PHE A 243 -0.62 12.39 19.45
C PHE A 243 0.34 13.50 19.00
N HIS A 244 -0.10 14.76 19.09
CA HIS A 244 0.65 15.93 18.63
C HIS A 244 1.10 15.83 17.16
N ILE A 245 0.34 15.15 16.32
CA ILE A 245 0.61 15.06 14.88
C ILE A 245 0.22 16.38 14.21
N ASP A 246 1.17 16.98 13.52
CA ASP A 246 0.95 18.16 12.68
C ASP A 246 0.22 17.74 11.40
N LEU A 247 -1.09 18.00 11.35
CA LEU A 247 -1.94 17.63 10.22
C LEU A 247 -1.46 18.15 8.85
N PRO A 248 -0.97 19.40 8.71
CA PRO A 248 -0.38 19.85 7.45
C PRO A 248 0.77 18.96 6.99
N GLN A 249 1.75 18.68 7.86
CA GLN A 249 2.88 17.80 7.53
C GLN A 249 2.44 16.36 7.27
N ALA A 250 1.50 15.83 8.03
CA ALA A 250 0.99 14.49 7.80
C ALA A 250 0.28 14.39 6.45
N LEU A 251 -0.54 15.37 6.10
CA LEU A 251 -1.19 15.40 4.78
C LEU A 251 -0.17 15.51 3.64
N ASP A 252 0.90 16.29 3.80
CA ASP A 252 1.99 16.37 2.82
C ASP A 252 2.69 15.01 2.62
N GLY A 253 3.01 14.31 3.70
CA GLY A 253 3.56 12.95 3.64
C GLY A 253 2.61 11.95 2.97
N TRP A 254 1.31 12.04 3.30
CA TRP A 254 0.28 11.20 2.70
C TRP A 254 0.17 11.45 1.19
N LEU A 255 0.07 12.71 0.77
CA LEU A 255 0.00 13.09 -0.65
C LEU A 255 1.24 12.66 -1.41
N THR A 256 2.43 12.78 -0.80
CA THR A 256 3.70 12.39 -1.40
C THR A 256 3.72 10.91 -1.76
N ILE A 257 3.34 10.03 -0.82
CA ILE A 257 3.29 8.59 -1.08
C ILE A 257 2.15 8.24 -2.03
N MET A 258 0.96 8.80 -1.85
CA MET A 258 -0.19 8.53 -2.70
C MET A 258 0.08 8.91 -4.16
N GLU A 259 0.63 10.10 -4.42
CA GLU A 259 1.07 10.52 -5.76
C GLU A 259 2.17 9.59 -6.30
N GLY A 260 3.13 9.19 -5.46
CA GLY A 260 4.19 8.25 -5.84
C GLY A 260 3.66 6.88 -6.27
N MET A 261 2.74 6.28 -5.51
CA MET A 261 2.14 4.99 -5.81
C MET A 261 1.28 5.05 -7.06
N THR A 262 0.43 6.08 -7.21
CA THR A 262 -0.36 6.25 -8.44
C THR A 262 0.52 6.47 -9.67
N HIS A 263 1.63 7.20 -9.52
CA HIS A 263 2.58 7.39 -10.60
C HIS A 263 3.18 6.07 -11.06
N TRP A 264 3.65 5.28 -10.09
CA TRP A 264 4.26 3.98 -10.34
C TRP A 264 3.29 3.05 -11.06
N TRP A 265 2.05 2.93 -10.57
CA TRP A 265 1.00 2.16 -11.23
C TRP A 265 0.73 2.61 -12.66
N ALA A 266 0.68 3.93 -12.91
CA ALA A 266 0.51 4.46 -14.25
C ALA A 266 1.67 4.07 -15.19
N GLN A 267 2.91 4.12 -14.70
CA GLN A 267 4.11 3.73 -15.44
C GLN A 267 4.15 2.23 -15.74
N LEU A 268 3.77 1.38 -14.77
CA LEU A 268 3.66 -0.06 -15.00
C LEU A 268 2.62 -0.39 -16.07
N ALA A 269 1.47 0.31 -16.08
CA ALA A 269 0.45 0.13 -17.11
C ALA A 269 0.92 0.57 -18.50
N ASP A 270 1.69 1.66 -18.57
CA ASP A 270 2.29 2.10 -19.82
C ASP A 270 3.32 1.07 -20.31
N ARG A 271 4.18 0.53 -19.43
CA ARG A 271 5.09 -0.59 -19.77
C ARG A 271 4.30 -1.80 -20.25
N ALA A 272 3.23 -2.20 -19.57
CA ALA A 272 2.43 -3.36 -19.96
C ALA A 272 1.90 -3.21 -21.39
N THR A 273 1.48 -1.99 -21.77
CA THR A 273 1.01 -1.68 -23.13
C THR A 273 2.12 -1.85 -24.17
N GLU A 274 3.36 -1.49 -23.84
CA GLU A 274 4.54 -1.67 -24.72
C GLU A 274 4.97 -3.14 -24.88
N MET A 275 4.47 -4.06 -24.04
CA MET A 275 4.77 -5.49 -24.10
C MET A 275 3.83 -6.29 -25.02
N ASN A 276 2.82 -5.64 -25.60
CA ASN A 276 1.89 -6.23 -26.57
C ASN A 276 2.55 -6.48 -27.94
#